data_AF-Q16D74-F1
#
_entry.id   AF-Q16D74-F1
#
_cell.length_a   1.000
_cell.length_b   1.000
_cell.length_c   1.000
_cell.angle_alpha   90.00
_cell.angle_beta   90.00
_cell.angle_gamma   90.00
#
_symmetry.space_group_name_H-M   'P 1'
#
loop_
_entity.id
_entity.type
_entity.pdbx_description
1 polymer ?
#
loop_
_entity_poly.entity_id
_entity_poly.type
_entity_poly.pdbx_seq_one_letter_code
_entity_poly.pdbx_strand_id
1 'polypeptide(L)'
;MSEIQPLCPLPPAHVATYVNAMGVETAIEFLLNFGGAEIHLTTKPSRGGMVERVIGYEKTKRLVEVSINSKHRVPLANKWLAQCLYCQGLSIAAIARRVRRSDTTVRKYLRGTNTPRSMKR
;
A
#
# COMPACT_ATOMS: atom_id res chain seq x y z
N MET A 1 -13.31 17.25 4.77
CA MET A 1 -13.31 15.78 4.95
C MET A 1 -13.59 15.17 3.59
N SER A 2 -12.59 15.16 2.71
CA SER A 2 -12.73 14.69 1.33
C SER A 2 -12.75 13.16 1.31
N GLU A 3 -13.95 12.58 1.34
CA GLU A 3 -14.23 11.21 0.95
C GLU A 3 -13.90 11.02 -0.54
N ILE A 4 -12.61 10.80 -0.83
CA ILE A 4 -12.23 10.14 -2.08
C ILE A 4 -12.05 8.67 -1.71
N GLN A 5 -13.17 7.94 -1.68
CA GLN A 5 -13.11 6.49 -1.76
C GLN A 5 -12.41 6.15 -3.08
N PRO A 6 -11.21 5.55 -3.12
CA PRO A 6 -10.58 5.39 -4.40
C PRO A 6 -11.12 4.08 -4.98
N LEU A 7 -11.73 4.21 -6.15
CA LEU A 7 -11.58 3.51 -7.44
C LEU A 7 -10.50 2.38 -7.57
N CYS A 8 -9.89 1.90 -6.50
CA CYS A 8 -8.82 0.92 -6.45
C CYS A 8 -9.39 -0.50 -6.51
N PRO A 9 -8.69 -1.44 -7.17
CA PRO A 9 -9.14 -2.82 -7.23
C PRO A 9 -9.14 -3.48 -5.85
N LEU A 10 -9.95 -4.53 -5.70
CA LEU A 10 -10.03 -5.31 -4.47
C LEU A 10 -8.62 -5.77 -4.05
N PRO A 11 -8.17 -5.46 -2.82
CA PRO A 11 -6.86 -5.89 -2.35
C PRO A 11 -6.78 -7.41 -2.24
N PRO A 12 -5.64 -8.03 -2.57
CA PRO A 12 -5.37 -9.42 -2.23
C PRO A 12 -5.53 -9.68 -0.73
N ALA A 13 -5.90 -10.89 -0.31
CA ALA A 13 -6.18 -11.21 1.10
C ALA A 13 -5.06 -10.77 2.08
N HIS A 14 -3.80 -10.97 1.72
CA HIS A 14 -2.64 -10.56 2.53
C HIS A 14 -2.41 -9.05 2.58
N VAL A 15 -2.98 -8.28 1.65
CA VAL A 15 -2.98 -6.80 1.63
C VAL A 15 -4.21 -6.24 2.34
N ALA A 16 -5.34 -6.93 2.22
CA ALA A 16 -6.63 -6.53 2.80
C ALA A 16 -6.50 -6.29 4.32
N THR A 17 -5.72 -7.11 5.01
CA THR A 17 -5.37 -6.94 6.44
C THR A 17 -4.84 -5.54 6.77
N TYR A 18 -3.94 -5.00 5.94
CA TYR A 18 -3.37 -3.66 6.14
C TYR A 18 -4.36 -2.56 5.75
N VAL A 19 -5.11 -2.77 4.67
CA VAL A 19 -6.14 -1.83 4.20
C VAL A 19 -7.25 -1.67 5.24
N ASN A 20 -7.72 -2.77 5.83
CA ASN A 20 -8.75 -2.76 6.87
C ASN A 20 -8.26 -2.07 8.15
N ALA A 21 -6.98 -2.21 8.49
CA ALA A 21 -6.40 -1.61 9.71
C ALA A 21 -6.17 -0.09 9.60
N MET A 22 -5.71 0.39 8.44
CA MET A 22 -5.18 1.77 8.27
C MET A 22 -5.88 2.60 7.19
N GLY A 23 -6.79 2.00 6.43
CA GLY A 23 -7.38 2.58 5.22
C GLY A 23 -6.51 2.39 3.97
N VAL A 24 -7.12 2.49 2.79
CA VAL A 24 -6.48 2.23 1.49
C VAL A 24 -5.28 3.14 1.24
N GLU A 25 -5.43 4.44 1.43
CA GLU A 25 -4.36 5.42 1.14
C GLU A 25 -3.14 5.20 2.03
N THR A 26 -3.35 5.12 3.35
CA THR A 26 -2.26 4.84 4.29
C THR A 26 -1.61 3.49 3.99
N ALA A 27 -2.39 2.48 3.62
CA ALA A 27 -1.85 1.16 3.27
C ALA A 27 -0.96 1.23 2.02
N ILE A 28 -1.35 1.99 1.00
CA ILE A 28 -0.52 2.20 -0.20
C ILE A 28 0.82 2.83 0.19
N GLU A 29 0.81 3.91 0.98
CA GLU A 29 2.03 4.58 1.44
C GLU A 29 2.89 3.67 2.30
N PHE A 30 2.28 2.92 3.22
CA PHE A 30 2.97 1.98 4.07
C PHE A 30 3.67 0.88 3.27
N LEU A 31 2.97 0.26 2.32
CA LEU A 31 3.53 -0.81 1.49
C LEU A 31 4.59 -0.29 0.52
N LEU A 32 4.48 0.95 0.02
CA LEU A 32 5.52 1.57 -0.81
C LEU A 32 6.81 1.83 -0.02
N ASN A 33 6.70 2.20 1.26
CA ASN A 33 7.85 2.51 2.11
C ASN A 33 8.46 1.26 2.75
N PHE A 34 7.64 0.30 3.18
CA PHE A 34 8.07 -0.84 3.98
C PHE A 34 7.90 -2.20 3.29
N GLY A 35 7.35 -2.25 2.07
CA GLY A 35 7.17 -3.51 1.35
C GLY A 35 8.49 -4.28 1.21
N GLY A 36 8.48 -5.56 1.57
CA GLY A 36 9.67 -6.41 1.56
C GLY A 36 10.58 -6.27 2.78
N ALA A 37 10.31 -5.32 3.69
CA ALA A 37 10.96 -5.26 4.99
C ALA A 37 10.36 -6.29 5.95
N GLU A 38 11.19 -6.83 6.84
CA GLU A 38 10.73 -7.52 8.03
C GLU A 38 10.46 -6.46 9.11
N ILE A 39 9.25 -6.44 9.65
CA ILE A 39 8.90 -5.51 10.72
C ILE A 39 8.70 -6.31 12.00
N HIS A 40 9.41 -5.88 13.05
CA HIS A 40 9.17 -6.36 14.39
C HIS A 40 8.17 -5.43 15.09
N LEU A 41 6.88 -5.79 15.03
CA LEU A 41 5.81 -5.09 15.73
C LEU A 41 5.68 -5.70 17.12
N THR A 42 6.31 -5.08 18.11
CA THR A 42 6.14 -5.44 19.52
C THR A 42 4.77 -4.94 20.02
N THR A 43 4.12 -5.71 20.91
CA THR A 43 2.79 -5.41 21.48
C THR A 43 2.69 -4.04 22.15
N LYS A 44 3.81 -3.45 22.54
CA LYS A 44 3.91 -2.08 23.04
C LYS A 44 4.65 -1.22 22.00
N PRO A 45 3.94 -0.44 21.17
CA PRO A 45 4.60 0.45 20.22
C PRO A 45 5.43 1.48 21.01
N SER A 46 6.75 1.41 20.87
CA SER A 46 7.67 2.38 21.47
C SER A 46 7.53 3.71 20.72
N ARG A 47 7.25 4.79 21.47
CA ARG A 47 7.19 6.16 20.94
C ARG A 47 8.50 6.49 20.22
N GLY A 48 8.49 6.52 18.88
CA GLY A 48 9.62 6.87 18.03
C GLY A 48 10.13 5.79 17.07
N GLY A 49 9.46 4.63 16.98
CA GLY A 49 9.79 3.59 16.00
C GLY A 49 9.62 4.06 14.55
N MET A 50 10.39 3.50 13.61
CA MET A 50 10.35 3.87 12.19
C MET A 50 8.93 3.77 11.59
N VAL A 51 8.15 2.79 12.03
CA VAL A 51 6.74 2.61 11.64
C VAL A 51 5.89 3.78 12.13
N GLU A 52 5.98 4.14 13.41
CA GLU A 52 5.21 5.26 13.99
C GLU A 52 5.54 6.59 13.32
N ARG A 53 6.80 6.83 12.94
CA ARG A 53 7.17 8.05 12.21
C ARG A 53 6.48 8.17 10.84
N VAL A 54 6.13 7.04 10.22
CA VAL A 54 5.52 7.01 8.89
C VAL A 54 4.00 6.98 8.95
N ILE A 55 3.40 6.23 9.88
CA ILE A 55 1.93 6.08 9.94
C ILE A 55 1.26 6.72 11.16
N GLY A 56 2.03 7.22 12.13
CA GLY A 56 1.53 7.79 13.39
C GLY A 56 1.16 6.74 14.45
N TYR A 57 1.08 7.19 15.71
CA TYR A 57 0.87 6.33 16.88
C TYR A 57 -0.43 5.52 16.82
N GLU A 58 -1.55 6.17 16.54
CA GLU A 58 -2.88 5.53 16.49
C GLU A 58 -2.97 4.43 15.43
N LYS A 59 -2.39 4.67 14.24
CA LYS A 59 -2.38 3.66 13.17
C LYS A 59 -1.40 2.53 13.47
N THR A 60 -0.29 2.83 14.13
CA THR A 60 0.66 1.81 14.61
C THR A 60 0.01 0.89 15.63
N LYS A 61 -0.79 1.43 16.55
CA LYS A 61 -1.53 0.63 17.53
C LYS A 61 -2.51 -0.34 16.86
N ARG A 62 -3.30 0.13 15.89
CA ARG A 62 -4.19 -0.73 15.09
C ARG A 62 -3.43 -1.78 14.28
N LEU A 63 -2.27 -1.42 13.73
CA LEU A 63 -1.42 -2.35 13.01
C LEU A 63 -0.88 -3.45 13.94
N VAL A 64 -0.49 -3.10 15.17
CA VAL A 64 -0.08 -4.07 16.19
C VAL A 64 -1.25 -5.00 16.51
N GLU A 65 -2.45 -4.49 16.77
CA GLU A 65 -3.66 -5.30 17.07
C GLU A 65 -3.95 -6.36 15.99
N VAL A 66 -3.73 -6.01 14.72
CA VAL A 66 -3.93 -6.93 13.59
C VAL A 66 -2.71 -7.84 13.36
N SER A 67 -1.53 -7.43 13.82
CA SER A 67 -0.24 -8.12 13.65
C SER A 67 0.23 -8.87 14.92
N ILE A 68 -0.65 -9.06 15.92
CA ILE A 68 -0.33 -9.38 17.33
C ILE A 68 0.61 -10.58 17.56
N ASN A 69 0.97 -11.40 16.56
CA ASN A 69 1.77 -12.60 16.81
C ASN A 69 2.82 -13.03 15.79
N SER A 70 3.26 -12.17 14.84
CA SER A 70 4.25 -12.69 13.89
C SER A 70 5.27 -11.69 13.37
N LYS A 71 6.53 -12.18 13.31
CA LYS A 71 7.61 -11.67 12.48
C LYS A 71 7.17 -11.78 11.02
N HIS A 72 6.39 -10.81 10.57
CA HIS A 72 5.83 -10.82 9.24
C HIS A 72 6.63 -9.90 8.33
N ARG A 73 7.04 -10.48 7.19
CA ARG A 73 7.54 -9.70 6.09
C ARG A 73 6.40 -8.96 5.43
N VAL A 74 6.52 -7.65 5.30
CA VAL A 74 5.48 -6.82 4.69
C VAL A 74 5.36 -7.20 3.22
N PRO A 75 4.14 -7.46 2.71
CA PRO A 75 3.96 -7.78 1.31
C PRO A 75 4.36 -6.60 0.43
N LEU A 76 5.03 -6.85 -0.69
CA LEU A 76 5.34 -5.80 -1.67
C LEU A 76 4.11 -5.36 -2.45
N ALA A 77 3.19 -6.29 -2.75
CA ALA A 77 1.93 -6.02 -3.45
C ALA A 77 2.04 -5.17 -4.74
N ASN A 78 3.19 -5.19 -5.43
CA ASN A 78 3.51 -4.27 -6.55
C ASN A 78 2.43 -4.21 -7.64
N LYS A 79 1.76 -5.34 -7.95
CA LYS A 79 0.66 -5.37 -8.91
C LYS A 79 -0.53 -4.55 -8.43
N TRP A 80 -0.97 -4.77 -7.20
CA TRP A 80 -2.09 -4.04 -6.61
C TRP A 80 -1.75 -2.56 -6.43
N LEU A 81 -0.54 -2.24 -5.94
CA LEU A 81 -0.06 -0.85 -5.83
C LEU A 81 -0.06 -0.15 -7.19
N ALA A 82 0.46 -0.81 -8.24
CA ALA A 82 0.47 -0.23 -9.58
C ALA A 82 -0.93 0.09 -10.09
N GLN A 83 -1.91 -0.78 -9.82
CA GLN A 83 -3.30 -0.56 -10.20
C GLN A 83 -3.93 0.59 -9.40
N CYS A 84 -3.71 0.64 -8.09
CA CYS A 84 -4.20 1.72 -7.23
C CYS A 84 -3.65 3.09 -7.66
N LEU A 85 -2.33 3.18 -7.87
CA LEU A 85 -1.68 4.40 -8.35
C LEU A 85 -2.17 4.81 -9.75
N TYR A 86 -2.50 3.84 -10.60
CA TYR A 86 -3.08 4.13 -11.90
C TYR A 86 -4.50 4.69 -11.79
N CYS A 87 -5.32 4.18 -10.86
CA CYS A 87 -6.64 4.74 -10.55
C CYS A 87 -6.55 6.17 -9.98
N GLN A 88 -5.47 6.49 -9.27
CA GLN A 88 -5.15 7.84 -8.80
C GLN A 88 -4.64 8.78 -9.93
N GLY A 89 -4.59 8.30 -11.17
CA GLY A 89 -4.21 9.10 -12.34
C GLY A 89 -2.70 9.20 -12.60
N LEU A 90 -1.87 8.42 -11.91
CA LEU A 90 -0.42 8.46 -12.17
C LEU A 90 -0.08 7.83 -13.53
N SER A 91 0.91 8.41 -14.21
CA SER A 91 1.44 7.85 -15.45
C SER A 91 2.20 6.55 -15.20
N ILE A 92 2.25 5.67 -16.21
CA ILE A 92 2.98 4.39 -16.14
C ILE A 92 4.45 4.59 -15.71
N ALA A 93 5.10 5.64 -16.21
CA ALA A 93 6.47 5.97 -15.83
C ALA A 93 6.59 6.44 -14.37
N ALA A 94 5.63 7.21 -13.86
CA ALA A 94 5.61 7.62 -12.46
C ALA A 94 5.37 6.41 -11.53
N ILE A 95 4.47 5.50 -11.93
CA ILE A 95 4.20 4.25 -11.23
C ILE A 95 5.46 3.38 -11.18
N ALA A 96 6.11 3.16 -12.32
CA ALA A 96 7.34 2.38 -12.44
C ALA A 96 8.42 2.82 -11.43
N ARG A 97 8.64 4.14 -11.29
CA ARG A 97 9.56 4.70 -10.30
C ARG A 97 9.12 4.42 -8.87
N ARG A 98 7.84 4.62 -8.55
CA ARG A 98 7.29 4.41 -7.20
C ARG A 98 7.36 2.95 -6.76
N VAL A 99 6.95 2.01 -7.60
CA VAL A 99 6.97 0.57 -7.27
C VAL A 99 8.32 -0.10 -7.57
N ARG A 100 9.31 0.66 -8.05
CA ARG A 100 10.65 0.19 -8.42
C ARG A 100 10.62 -1.00 -9.39
N ARG A 101 9.78 -0.91 -10.42
CA ARG A 101 9.67 -1.91 -11.50
C ARG A 101 9.78 -1.25 -12.86
N SER A 102 10.13 -2.01 -13.90
CA SER A 102 10.14 -1.51 -15.27
C SER A 102 8.75 -1.08 -15.71
N ASP A 103 8.67 -0.11 -16.62
CA ASP A 103 7.41 0.32 -17.24
C ASP A 103 6.73 -0.85 -17.99
N THR A 104 7.51 -1.75 -18.60
CA THR A 104 7.01 -2.99 -19.22
C THR A 104 6.31 -3.91 -18.22
N THR A 105 6.86 -4.04 -17.01
CA THR A 105 6.24 -4.79 -15.91
C THR A 105 4.97 -4.11 -15.44
N VAL A 106 4.98 -2.79 -15.28
CA VAL A 106 3.79 -2.02 -14.90
C VAL A 106 2.68 -2.17 -15.95
N ARG A 107 2.99 -2.09 -17.24
CA ARG A 107 2.01 -2.37 -18.31
C ARG A 107 1.42 -3.77 -18.16
N LYS A 108 2.22 -4.78 -17.84
CA LYS A 108 1.74 -6.15 -17.57
C LYS A 108 0.80 -6.21 -16.36
N TYR A 109 1.08 -5.46 -15.30
CA TYR A 109 0.22 -5.39 -14.11
C TYR A 109 -1.14 -4.74 -14.39
N LEU A 110 -1.19 -3.79 -15.33
CA LEU A 110 -2.40 -3.09 -15.75
C LEU A 110 -3.17 -3.79 -16.88
N ARG A 111 -2.65 -4.90 -17.43
CA ARG A 111 -3.38 -5.71 -18.42
C ARG A 111 -4.52 -6.46 -17.72
N GLY A 112 -5.72 -6.39 -18.29
CA GLY A 112 -6.90 -7.09 -17.79
C GLY A 112 -7.57 -6.44 -16.57
N THR A 113 -7.04 -5.33 -16.05
CA THR A 113 -7.79 -4.48 -15.14
C THR A 113 -8.71 -3.57 -15.94
N ASN A 114 -10.01 -3.63 -15.64
CA ASN A 114 -11.01 -2.71 -16.18
C ASN A 114 -10.88 -1.32 -15.51
N THR A 115 -9.64 -0.87 -15.30
CA THR A 115 -9.35 0.44 -14.73
C THR A 115 -9.61 1.48 -15.81
N PRO A 116 -10.46 2.50 -15.55
CA PRO A 116 -10.72 3.53 -16.54
C PRO A 116 -9.39 4.09 -17.03
N ARG A 117 -9.19 4.00 -18.35
CA ARG A 117 -8.02 4.53 -19.04
C ARG A 117 -7.93 6.00 -18.65
N SER A 118 -6.94 6.35 -17.82
CA SER A 118 -6.72 7.70 -17.29
C SER A 118 -7.15 8.76 -18.31
N MET A 119 -8.18 9.53 -17.96
CA MET A 119 -8.64 10.70 -18.72
C MET A 119 -7.46 11.66 -18.82
N LYS A 120 -6.73 11.58 -19.94
CA LYS A 120 -5.76 12.61 -20.31
C LYS A 120 -6.54 13.90 -20.54
N ARG A 121 -6.33 14.90 -19.68
CA ARG A 121 -6.48 16.32 -20.04
C ARG A 121 -5.21 16.79 -20.73
#